data_AF-A0A1C6QWY1-F1
#
_entry.id   AF-A0A1C6QWY1-F1
#
_cell.length_a   1.000
_cell.length_b   1.000
_cell.length_c   1.000
_cell.angle_alpha   90.00
_cell.angle_beta   90.00
_cell.angle_gamma   90.00
#
_symmetry.space_group_name_H-M   'P 1'
#
loop_
_entity.id
_entity.type
_entity.pdbx_description
1 polymer ?
#
loop_
_entity_poly.entity_id
_entity_poly.type
_entity_poly.pdbx_seq_one_letter_code
_entity_poly.pdbx_strand_id
1 'polypeptide(L)'
;MQWHWHTARVASKKGAIGFGSPNQIHTAEAAVAFVVVKGEATTSAKSRKSAKKKAASAAALLVEDEFNNLRWAHRAYDCVQNFLAPLNARSVEEFLIEPSELTALMEVINAEMGRRIQTVGEAIHAARKVLH
;
A
#
# COMPACT_ATOMS: atom_id res chain seq x y z
N MET A 1 5.34 22.10 -6.41
CA MET A 1 5.61 21.25 -5.22
C MET A 1 6.30 20.00 -5.72
N GLN A 2 7.58 19.83 -5.40
CA GLN A 2 8.47 18.85 -6.02
C GLN A 2 8.93 17.89 -4.93
N TRP A 3 8.49 16.63 -4.97
CA TRP A 3 8.87 15.63 -3.97
C TRP A 3 10.09 14.85 -4.48
N HIS A 4 11.23 15.06 -3.82
CA HIS A 4 12.49 14.35 -4.07
C HIS A 4 12.44 12.96 -3.43
N TRP A 5 12.70 11.92 -4.22
CA TRP A 5 12.92 10.56 -3.71
C TRP A 5 14.43 10.35 -3.49
N HIS A 6 14.86 10.15 -2.24
CA HIS A 6 16.21 9.70 -1.93
C HIS A 6 16.36 8.21 -2.27
N THR A 7 17.22 7.88 -3.23
CA THR A 7 17.62 6.51 -3.55
C THR A 7 18.84 6.11 -2.73
N ALA A 8 18.69 5.11 -1.86
CA ALA A 8 19.82 4.45 -1.20
C ALA A 8 20.48 3.48 -2.20
N ARG A 9 21.75 3.74 -2.52
CA ARG A 9 22.59 2.92 -3.40
C ARG A 9 23.22 1.78 -2.59
N VAL A 10 22.84 0.54 -2.86
CA VAL A 10 23.60 -0.64 -2.42
C VAL A 10 24.40 -1.15 -3.61
N ALA A 11 25.73 -1.08 -3.50
CA ALA A 11 26.65 -1.67 -4.45
C ALA A 11 26.72 -3.18 -4.24
N SER A 12 26.51 -3.97 -5.30
CA SER A 12 27.07 -5.32 -5.39
C SER A 12 27.24 -5.78 -6.84
N LYS A 13 28.21 -6.67 -7.03
CA LYS A 13 29.02 -6.92 -8.23
C LYS A 13 28.31 -7.59 -9.40
N LYS A 14 28.77 -7.19 -10.60
CA LYS A 14 28.84 -7.86 -11.92
C LYS A 14 28.21 -9.26 -12.06
N GLY A 15 27.31 -9.37 -13.05
CA GLY A 15 27.23 -10.54 -13.93
C GLY A 15 25.81 -11.02 -14.26
N ALA A 16 25.49 -11.03 -15.56
CA ALA A 16 24.39 -11.74 -16.22
C ALA A 16 22.95 -11.18 -16.10
N ILE A 17 22.55 -10.55 -17.20
CA ILE A 17 21.20 -10.42 -17.77
C ILE A 17 20.28 -11.62 -17.44
N GLY A 18 19.18 -11.32 -16.75
CA GLY A 18 18.04 -12.22 -16.57
C GLY A 18 16.80 -11.38 -16.25
N PHE A 19 15.80 -11.44 -17.13
CA PHE A 19 14.45 -10.90 -16.90
C PHE A 19 13.85 -11.61 -15.68
N GLY A 20 13.58 -10.87 -14.59
CA GLY A 20 13.11 -11.42 -13.32
C GLY A 20 11.87 -10.68 -12.78
N SER A 21 10.72 -11.34 -12.95
CA SER A 21 9.46 -11.33 -12.18
C SER A 21 9.20 -10.23 -11.12
N PRO A 22 8.03 -9.53 -11.16
CA PRO A 22 7.57 -8.65 -10.10
C PRO A 22 6.80 -9.46 -9.04
N ASN A 23 7.50 -10.02 -8.07
CA ASN A 23 6.86 -10.49 -6.85
C ASN A 23 7.78 -10.27 -5.64
N GLN A 24 7.78 -9.05 -5.12
CA GLN A 24 8.26 -8.78 -3.77
C GLN A 24 7.09 -8.24 -2.96
N ILE A 25 6.20 -9.17 -2.58
CA ILE A 25 5.34 -8.99 -1.41
C ILE A 25 6.29 -8.92 -0.22
N HIS A 26 6.55 -7.72 0.28
CA HIS A 26 7.13 -7.56 1.61
C HIS A 26 6.09 -8.05 2.61
N THR A 27 6.17 -9.34 2.95
CA THR A 27 5.27 -9.98 3.89
C THR A 27 5.39 -9.32 5.26
N ALA A 28 4.24 -8.96 5.83
CA ALA A 28 4.09 -8.39 7.17
C ALA A 28 4.77 -9.26 8.27
N GLU A 29 4.99 -10.55 8.00
CA GLU A 29 5.74 -11.45 8.89
C GLU A 29 7.19 -11.01 9.14
N ALA A 30 7.86 -10.40 8.15
CA ALA A 30 9.25 -9.98 8.31
C ALA A 30 9.41 -8.83 9.32
N ALA A 31 8.45 -7.89 9.34
CA ALA A 31 8.42 -6.80 10.32
C ALA A 31 8.13 -7.31 11.74
N VAL A 32 7.29 -8.35 11.86
CA VAL A 32 6.96 -8.99 13.14
C VAL A 32 8.14 -9.82 13.66
N ALA A 33 8.86 -10.52 12.79
CA ALA A 33 10.03 -11.32 13.16
C ALA A 33 11.22 -10.47 13.63
N PHE A 34 11.43 -9.29 13.02
CA PHE A 34 12.55 -8.42 13.37
C PHE A 34 12.49 -7.91 14.83
N VAL A 35 11.29 -7.77 15.40
CA VAL A 35 11.11 -7.29 16.78
C VAL A 35 11.40 -8.40 17.83
N VAL A 36 11.37 -9.68 17.43
CA VAL A 36 11.41 -10.81 18.38
C VAL A 36 12.83 -11.27 18.73
N VAL A 37 13.85 -10.98 17.92
CA VAL A 37 15.16 -11.68 18.02
C VAL A 37 16.17 -11.06 19.00
N LYS A 38 15.89 -9.95 19.69
CA LYS A 38 16.90 -9.33 20.58
C LYS A 38 16.38 -8.93 21.96
N GLY A 39 16.48 -9.86 22.92
CA GLY A 39 16.28 -9.56 24.33
C GLY A 39 16.20 -10.79 25.22
N GLU A 40 17.34 -11.36 25.58
CA GLU A 40 17.46 -12.43 26.57
C GLU A 40 17.37 -11.87 28.00
N ALA A 41 16.56 -12.57 28.80
CA ALA A 41 16.49 -12.69 30.26
C ALA A 41 16.59 -11.42 31.16
N THR A 42 15.51 -11.23 31.95
CA THR A 42 15.34 -10.45 33.19
C THR A 42 14.65 -9.07 33.12
N THR A 43 13.35 -9.06 32.77
CA THR A 43 12.31 -8.17 33.36
C THR A 43 10.92 -8.64 32.87
N SER A 44 10.29 -9.55 33.61
CA SER A 44 9.37 -10.57 33.06
C SER A 44 7.93 -10.14 32.68
N ALA A 45 7.43 -8.97 33.11
CA ALA A 45 6.05 -8.54 32.78
C ALA A 45 5.95 -7.14 32.15
N LYS A 46 6.81 -6.21 32.55
CA LYS A 46 6.79 -4.82 32.08
C LYS A 46 7.31 -4.70 30.63
N SER A 47 8.32 -5.49 30.27
CA SER A 47 8.87 -5.54 28.91
C SER A 47 7.85 -6.08 27.90
N ARG A 48 7.18 -7.20 28.20
CA ARG A 48 6.13 -7.80 27.34
C ARG A 48 4.94 -6.88 27.13
N LYS A 49 4.47 -6.19 28.18
CA LYS A 49 3.40 -5.18 28.07
C LYS A 49 3.82 -4.02 27.15
N SER A 50 5.06 -3.55 27.26
CA SER A 50 5.57 -2.48 26.39
C SER A 50 5.74 -2.94 24.93
N ALA A 51 6.13 -4.19 24.70
CA ALA A 51 6.24 -4.78 23.37
C ALA A 51 4.87 -4.97 22.70
N LYS A 52 3.86 -5.49 23.43
CA LYS A 52 2.48 -5.60 22.92
C LYS A 52 1.91 -4.22 22.55
N LYS A 53 2.17 -3.19 23.36
CA LYS A 53 1.75 -1.81 23.05
C LYS A 53 2.41 -1.26 21.78
N LYS A 54 3.72 -1.49 21.60
CA LYS A 54 4.44 -1.08 20.38
C LYS A 54 3.93 -1.81 19.14
N ALA A 55 3.72 -3.11 19.23
CA ALA A 55 3.15 -3.91 18.15
C ALA A 55 1.74 -3.43 17.78
N ALA A 56 0.89 -3.16 18.78
CA ALA A 56 -0.46 -2.65 18.55
C ALA A 56 -0.44 -1.26 17.87
N SER A 57 0.47 -0.38 18.30
CA SER A 57 0.65 0.93 17.65
C SER A 57 1.14 0.81 16.21
N ALA A 58 2.10 -0.09 15.94
CA ALA A 58 2.59 -0.32 14.58
C ALA A 58 1.50 -0.90 13.68
N ALA A 59 0.70 -1.83 14.20
CA ALA A 59 -0.42 -2.40 13.44
C ALA A 59 -1.53 -1.37 13.17
N ALA A 60 -1.80 -0.45 14.11
CA ALA A 60 -2.74 0.64 13.89
C ALA A 60 -2.26 1.60 12.79
N LEU A 61 -0.97 1.97 12.82
CA LEU A 61 -0.37 2.80 11.77
C LEU A 61 -0.43 2.11 10.40
N LEU A 62 -0.14 0.81 10.34
CA LEU A 62 -0.26 0.05 9.08
C LEU A 62 -1.70 0.07 8.53
N VAL A 63 -2.71 -0.12 9.39
CA VAL A 63 -4.11 -0.03 8.97
C VAL A 63 -4.45 1.37 8.45
N GLU A 64 -3.97 2.41 9.13
CA GLU A 64 -4.17 3.80 8.70
C GLU A 64 -3.50 4.08 7.35
N ASP A 65 -2.26 3.64 7.15
CA ASP A 65 -1.52 3.79 5.91
C ASP A 65 -2.23 3.10 4.74
N GLU A 66 -2.65 1.84 4.93
CA GLU A 66 -3.34 1.11 3.86
C GLU A 66 -4.74 1.67 3.57
N PHE A 67 -5.45 2.15 4.59
CA PHE A 67 -6.72 2.83 4.40
C PHE A 67 -6.54 4.13 3.61
N ASN A 68 -5.49 4.91 3.91
CA ASN A 68 -5.16 6.11 3.15
C ASN A 68 -4.81 5.78 1.70
N ASN A 69 -4.07 4.69 1.45
CA ASN A 69 -3.78 4.21 0.09
C ASN A 69 -5.07 3.84 -0.67
N LEU A 70 -6.00 3.14 -0.02
CA LEU A 70 -7.32 2.86 -0.59
C LEU A 70 -8.11 4.14 -0.90
N ARG A 71 -8.06 5.14 -0.01
CA ARG A 71 -8.71 6.43 -0.23
C ARG A 71 -8.16 7.14 -1.48
N TRP A 72 -6.86 7.06 -1.72
CA TRP A 72 -6.25 7.61 -2.93
C TRP A 72 -6.67 6.88 -4.20
N ALA A 73 -6.72 5.55 -4.17
CA ALA A 73 -7.23 4.75 -5.29
C ALA A 73 -8.70 5.07 -5.59
N HIS A 74 -9.53 5.21 -4.55
CA HIS A 74 -10.93 5.61 -4.69
C HIS A 74 -11.07 7.00 -5.29
N ARG A 75 -10.23 7.96 -4.86
CA ARG A 75 -10.25 9.31 -5.44
C ARG A 75 -9.89 9.30 -6.92
N ALA A 76 -8.93 8.47 -7.34
CA ALA A 76 -8.59 8.32 -8.76
C ALA A 76 -9.77 7.73 -9.55
N TYR A 77 -10.45 6.72 -8.99
CA TYR A 77 -11.68 6.18 -9.54
C TYR A 77 -12.76 7.25 -9.71
N ASP A 78 -13.05 8.02 -8.66
CA ASP A 78 -14.05 9.11 -8.70
C ASP A 78 -13.70 10.19 -9.73
N CYS A 79 -12.42 10.53 -9.87
CA CYS A 79 -11.98 11.49 -10.88
C CYS A 79 -12.33 11.01 -12.30
N VAL A 80 -12.09 9.74 -12.61
CA VAL A 80 -12.44 9.16 -13.91
C VAL A 80 -13.96 9.08 -14.07
N GLN A 81 -14.71 8.65 -13.06
CA GLN A 81 -16.17 8.62 -13.13
C GLN A 81 -16.77 10.02 -13.38
N ASN A 82 -16.27 11.05 -12.70
CA ASN A 82 -16.72 12.42 -12.91
C ASN A 82 -16.33 12.97 -14.29
N PHE A 83 -15.20 12.53 -14.85
CA PHE A 83 -14.82 12.85 -16.21
C PHE A 83 -15.75 12.22 -17.24
N LEU A 84 -16.25 11.01 -16.96
CA LEU A 84 -17.20 10.29 -17.81
C LEU A 84 -18.66 10.70 -17.60
N ALA A 85 -18.96 11.41 -16.52
CA ALA A 85 -20.30 11.93 -16.27
C ALA A 85 -20.71 12.87 -17.42
N PRO A 86 -21.96 12.82 -17.91
CA PRO A 86 -22.41 13.70 -18.98
C PRO A 86 -22.18 15.17 -18.59
N LEU A 87 -21.20 15.81 -19.22
CA LEU A 87 -20.92 17.22 -19.01
C LEU A 87 -22.04 18.01 -19.70
N ASN A 88 -22.76 18.83 -18.92
CA ASN A 88 -23.72 19.77 -19.48
C ASN A 88 -22.99 20.69 -20.48
N ALA A 89 -23.25 20.46 -21.76
CA ALA A 89 -22.55 21.00 -22.91
C ALA A 89 -22.58 22.54 -22.94
N ARG A 90 -21.60 23.20 -22.33
CA ARG A 90 -21.29 24.61 -22.57
C ARG A 90 -19.79 24.95 -22.64
N SER A 91 -18.88 24.06 -22.25
CA SER A 91 -17.43 24.39 -22.23
C SER A 91 -16.50 23.17 -22.21
N VAL A 92 -16.80 22.12 -22.97
CA VAL A 92 -15.94 20.93 -22.99
C VAL A 92 -14.95 21.10 -24.13
N GLU A 93 -13.66 21.35 -23.81
CA GLU A 93 -12.58 21.05 -24.74
C GLU A 93 -12.77 19.61 -25.21
N GLU A 94 -12.82 19.40 -26.52
CA GLU A 94 -13.15 18.12 -27.13
C GLU A 94 -12.02 17.11 -26.82
N PHE A 95 -12.16 16.36 -25.73
CA PHE A 95 -11.22 15.30 -25.38
C PHE A 95 -11.46 14.10 -26.29
N LEU A 96 -10.61 13.97 -27.31
CA LEU A 96 -10.53 12.77 -28.15
C LEU A 96 -9.78 11.69 -27.36
N ILE A 97 -10.51 10.90 -26.57
CA ILE A 97 -9.98 9.70 -25.92
C ILE A 97 -10.53 8.49 -26.64
N GLU A 98 -9.65 7.58 -27.08
CA GLU A 98 -10.08 6.34 -27.70
C GLU A 98 -10.80 5.46 -26.67
N PRO A 99 -11.96 4.86 -26.99
CA PRO A 99 -12.69 3.99 -26.08
C PRO A 99 -11.84 2.84 -25.52
N SER A 100 -10.85 2.38 -26.27
CA SER A 100 -9.90 1.34 -25.85
C SER A 100 -8.93 1.83 -24.78
N GLU A 101 -8.44 3.06 -24.87
CA GLU A 101 -7.57 3.70 -23.87
C GLU A 101 -8.32 3.93 -22.56
N LEU A 102 -9.56 4.40 -22.65
CA LEU A 102 -10.43 4.56 -21.49
C LEU A 102 -10.72 3.20 -20.82
N THR A 103 -10.99 2.17 -21.61
CA THR A 103 -11.22 0.81 -21.11
C THR A 103 -9.99 0.30 -20.36
N ALA A 104 -8.80 0.40 -20.95
CA ALA A 104 -7.55 0.00 -20.33
C ALA A 104 -7.27 0.76 -19.02
N LEU A 105 -7.54 2.08 -19.00
CA LEU A 105 -7.41 2.88 -17.78
C LEU A 105 -8.36 2.38 -16.67
N MET A 106 -9.62 2.12 -17.02
CA MET A 106 -10.63 1.65 -16.07
C MET A 106 -10.28 0.28 -15.51
N GLU A 107 -9.77 -0.64 -16.34
CA GLU A 107 -9.26 -1.95 -15.90
C GLU A 107 -8.14 -1.82 -14.88
N VAL A 108 -7.17 -0.93 -15.12
CA VAL A 108 -6.04 -0.69 -14.20
C VAL A 108 -6.53 -0.14 -12.85
N ILE A 109 -7.44 0.84 -12.87
CA ILE A 109 -8.00 1.45 -11.66
C ILE A 109 -8.82 0.42 -10.86
N ASN A 110 -9.65 -0.37 -11.54
CA ASN A 110 -10.44 -1.42 -10.89
C ASN A 110 -9.55 -2.49 -10.26
N ALA A 111 -8.50 -2.92 -10.95
CA ALA A 111 -7.54 -3.86 -10.42
C ALA A 111 -6.81 -3.30 -9.19
N GLU A 112 -6.46 -2.00 -9.20
CA GLU A 112 -5.86 -1.34 -8.04
C GLU A 112 -6.82 -1.23 -6.86
N MET A 113 -8.08 -0.87 -7.08
CA MET A 113 -9.09 -0.85 -6.02
C MET A 113 -9.25 -2.23 -5.37
N GLY A 114 -9.35 -3.28 -6.18
CA GLY A 114 -9.42 -4.66 -5.68
C GLY A 114 -8.22 -5.04 -4.82
N ARG A 115 -7.00 -4.72 -5.29
CA ARG A 115 -5.76 -4.95 -4.51
C ARG A 115 -5.78 -4.20 -3.18
N ARG A 116 -6.15 -2.92 -3.17
CA ARG A 116 -6.15 -2.10 -1.95
C ARG A 116 -7.18 -2.54 -0.93
N ILE A 117 -8.38 -2.93 -1.37
CA ILE A 117 -9.41 -3.49 -0.49
C ILE A 117 -8.87 -4.76 0.21
N GLN A 118 -8.21 -5.64 -0.55
CA GLN A 118 -7.60 -6.84 0.00
C GLN A 118 -6.49 -6.51 1.02
N THR A 119 -5.56 -5.61 0.68
CA THR A 119 -4.46 -5.21 1.58
C THR A 119 -4.97 -4.57 2.87
N VAL A 120 -5.99 -3.72 2.82
CA VAL A 120 -6.63 -3.16 4.01
C VAL A 120 -7.25 -4.28 4.86
N GLY A 121 -7.92 -5.26 4.24
CA GLY A 121 -8.46 -6.42 4.94
C GLY A 121 -7.39 -7.22 5.69
N GLU A 122 -6.24 -7.43 5.05
CA GLU A 122 -5.07 -8.10 5.66
C GLU A 122 -4.48 -7.30 6.82
N ALA A 123 -4.34 -5.98 6.66
CA ALA A 123 -3.86 -5.09 7.73
C ALA A 123 -4.80 -5.11 8.95
N ILE A 124 -6.12 -5.05 8.73
CA ILE A 124 -7.12 -5.15 9.81
C ILE A 124 -7.02 -6.51 10.51
N HIS A 125 -6.85 -7.59 9.75
CA HIS A 125 -6.70 -8.92 10.32
C HIS A 125 -5.41 -9.05 11.15
N ALA A 126 -4.30 -8.49 10.67
CA ALA A 126 -3.04 -8.42 11.41
C ALA A 126 -3.18 -7.60 12.70
N ALA A 127 -3.85 -6.45 12.65
CA ALA A 127 -4.12 -5.64 13.82
C ALA A 127 -4.97 -6.39 14.87
N ARG A 128 -6.00 -7.12 14.44
CA ARG A 128 -6.79 -7.97 15.35
C ARG A 128 -5.92 -9.01 16.06
N LYS A 129 -5.03 -9.71 15.33
CA LYS A 129 -4.12 -10.70 15.94
C LYS A 129 -3.20 -10.12 17.01
N VAL A 130 -2.85 -8.84 16.92
CA VAL A 130 -1.98 -8.17 17.90
C VAL A 130 -2.76 -7.67 19.11
N LEU A 131 -4.02 -7.30 18.92
CA LEU A 131 -4.89 -6.76 19.97
C LEU A 131 -5.48 -7.86 20.87
N HIS A 132 -5.88 -8.99 20.28
CA HIS A 132 -6.36 -10.17 20.99
C HIS A 132 -5.16 -10.94 21.57
#